data_AF-A0A9W4D9W8-F1
#
_entry.id   AF-A0A9W4D9W8-F1
#
_cell.length_a   1.000
_cell.length_b   1.000
_cell.length_c   1.000
_cell.angle_alpha   90.00
_cell.angle_beta   90.00
_cell.angle_gamma   90.00
#
_symmetry.space_group_name_H-M   'P 1'
#
loop_
_entity.id
_entity.type
_entity.pdbx_description
1 polymer ?
#
loop_
_entity_poly.entity_id
_entity_poly.type
_entity_poly.pdbx_seq_one_letter_code
_entity_poly.pdbx_strand_id
1 'polypeptide(L)'
;MEERVKQYAETLKGQKSVNRESLSLIRYADDFVIIHKDLNVVKKCQEIIAEWLSDMGLELKPSKTKLTHTLDKIDGNVGFEFLGFHIQQHTTGNYRSAKNSQGTPLGFKTIITPSKTKIKTHLIKIAEVIDNHKTAPQAALISQLNPIIRGWSNYYSTVVSKETFSKVDHLTYDKLRAWARMRGKGNINKNKYWRTVEDRNWCFSTEDGLELLTHSSTPIVRHTKVKGEASPFDGNWTYWSKRRGEYPETPTRVSKLIKKQKGICPHCGLYFTSTDIVEVGTQSNQYH
;
A
#
# COMPACT_ATOMS: atom_id res chain seq x y z
N MET A 1 -0.19 11.29 22.85
CA MET A 1 -0.02 9.83 22.73
C MET A 1 1.43 9.40 22.51
N GLU A 2 2.05 9.72 21.37
CA GLU A 2 3.42 9.25 21.03
C GLU A 2 4.47 9.60 22.10
N GLU A 3 4.42 10.82 22.62
CA GLU A 3 5.36 11.25 23.66
C GLU A 3 5.19 10.48 24.98
N ARG A 4 3.94 10.20 25.41
CA ARG A 4 3.69 9.36 26.60
C ARG A 4 4.23 7.95 26.44
N VAL A 5 4.10 7.37 25.25
CA VAL A 5 4.64 6.04 24.94
C VAL A 5 6.17 6.05 24.94
N LYS A 6 6.79 7.11 24.40
CA LYS A 6 8.25 7.31 24.44
C LYS A 6 8.77 7.46 25.87
N GLN A 7 8.10 8.26 26.70
CA GLN A 7 8.44 8.43 28.12
C GLN A 7 8.39 7.09 28.86
N TYR A 8 7.32 6.31 28.63
CA TYR A 8 7.22 4.97 29.21
C TYR A 8 8.36 4.05 28.74
N ALA A 9 8.74 4.07 27.45
CA ALA A 9 9.87 3.30 26.94
C ALA A 9 11.18 3.61 27.69
N GLU A 10 11.39 4.86 28.09
CA GLU A 10 12.59 5.27 28.85
C GLU A 10 12.63 4.76 30.29
N THR A 11 11.47 4.37 30.85
CA THR A 11 11.39 3.77 32.18
C THR A 11 11.72 2.28 32.21
N LEU A 12 11.78 1.63 31.03
CA LEU A 12 12.14 0.21 30.93
C LEU A 12 13.62 0.00 31.30
N LYS A 13 13.91 -1.15 31.93
CA LYS A 13 15.29 -1.51 32.30
C LYS A 13 16.16 -1.65 31.04
N GLY A 14 17.34 -1.02 31.03
CA GLY A 14 18.30 -1.07 29.92
C GLY A 14 18.69 0.31 29.39
N GLN A 15 19.26 0.33 28.18
CA GLN A 15 19.63 1.59 27.51
C GLN A 15 18.39 2.28 26.93
N LYS A 16 18.20 3.56 27.26
CA LYS A 16 17.03 4.37 26.84
C LYS A 16 16.85 4.42 25.32
N SER A 17 17.95 4.52 24.55
CA SER A 17 17.91 4.54 23.08
C SER A 17 17.35 3.24 22.51
N VAL A 18 17.86 2.09 22.98
CA VAL A 18 17.42 0.76 22.55
C VAL A 18 15.95 0.53 22.92
N ASN A 19 15.52 0.99 24.09
CA ASN A 19 14.14 0.84 24.51
C ASN A 19 13.19 1.66 23.64
N ARG A 20 13.55 2.90 23.29
CA ARG A 20 12.80 3.75 22.36
C ARG A 20 12.70 3.13 20.96
N GLU A 21 13.77 2.51 20.46
CA GLU A 21 13.75 1.83 19.16
C GLU A 21 12.93 0.54 19.17
N SER A 22 12.92 -0.18 20.30
CA SER A 22 12.22 -1.45 20.45
C SER A 22 10.70 -1.32 20.54
N LEU A 23 10.20 -0.16 20.99
CA LEU A 23 8.78 0.15 21.12
C LEU A 23 8.34 1.02 19.95
N SER A 24 7.63 0.42 18.99
CA SER A 24 7.15 1.13 17.81
C SER A 24 5.65 1.42 17.91
N LEU A 25 5.28 2.70 17.87
CA LEU A 25 3.90 3.15 17.71
C LEU A 25 3.70 3.65 16.28
N ILE A 26 2.74 3.07 15.56
CA ILE A 26 2.37 3.45 14.20
C ILE A 26 0.92 3.94 14.25
N ARG A 27 0.65 5.18 13.86
CA ARG A 27 -0.69 5.78 13.87
C ARG A 27 -1.10 6.26 12.49
N TYR A 28 -2.38 6.05 12.14
CA TYR A 28 -3.04 6.58 10.96
C TYR A 28 -4.45 7.05 11.34
N ALA A 29 -4.66 8.36 11.38
CA ALA A 29 -5.88 8.97 11.93
C ALA A 29 -6.21 8.38 13.32
N ASP A 30 -7.34 7.69 13.45
CA ASP A 30 -7.82 7.06 14.70
C ASP A 30 -7.28 5.64 14.91
N ASP A 31 -6.77 4.99 13.86
CA ASP A 31 -6.24 3.63 13.93
C ASP A 31 -4.75 3.67 14.31
N PHE A 32 -4.33 2.85 15.28
CA PHE A 32 -2.92 2.74 15.65
C PHE A 32 -2.52 1.30 16.02
N VAL A 33 -1.22 1.02 15.93
CA VAL A 33 -0.60 -0.27 16.26
C VAL A 33 0.63 -0.03 17.11
N ILE A 34 0.74 -0.80 18.20
CA ILE A 34 1.90 -0.82 19.09
C ILE A 34 2.61 -2.16 18.89
N ILE A 35 3.91 -2.12 18.63
CA ILE A 35 4.74 -3.30 18.40
C ILE A 35 5.86 -3.30 19.42
N HIS A 36 5.95 -4.40 20.17
CA HIS A 36 7.03 -4.65 21.12
C HIS A 36 7.23 -6.17 21.29
N LYS A 37 8.45 -6.58 21.68
CA LYS A 37 8.82 -8.00 21.89
C LYS A 37 8.17 -8.64 23.12
N ASP A 38 7.89 -7.84 24.14
CA ASP A 38 7.30 -8.27 25.41
C ASP A 38 5.84 -7.85 25.48
N LEU A 39 4.97 -8.84 25.71
CA LEU A 39 3.55 -8.72 25.89
C LEU A 39 3.15 -7.78 27.03
N ASN A 40 3.86 -7.83 28.16
CA ASN A 40 3.54 -7.04 29.35
C ASN A 40 3.75 -5.54 29.09
N VAL A 41 4.76 -5.21 28.28
CA VAL A 41 5.02 -3.84 27.86
C VAL A 41 3.88 -3.33 26.98
N VAL A 42 3.35 -4.15 26.06
CA VAL A 42 2.20 -3.79 25.22
C VAL A 42 0.95 -3.55 26.07
N LYS A 43 0.67 -4.42 27.05
CA LYS A 43 -0.47 -4.24 27.97
C LYS A 43 -0.38 -2.94 28.79
N LYS A 44 0.80 -2.63 29.33
CA LYS A 44 1.02 -1.36 30.03
C LYS A 44 0.88 -0.15 29.10
N CYS A 45 1.36 -0.25 27.86
CA CYS A 45 1.14 0.82 26.87
C CYS A 45 -0.35 1.02 26.57
N GLN A 46 -1.13 -0.06 26.51
CA GLN A 46 -2.58 0.02 26.32
C GLN A 46 -3.25 0.76 27.49
N GLU A 47 -2.85 0.49 28.74
CA GLU A 47 -3.35 1.20 29.92
C GLU A 47 -3.02 2.70 29.88
N ILE A 48 -1.76 3.04 29.60
CA ILE A 48 -1.30 4.44 29.50
C ILE A 48 -2.05 5.21 28.40
N ILE A 49 -2.33 4.56 27.28
CA ILE A 49 -3.08 5.16 26.18
C ILE A 49 -4.56 5.28 26.53
N ALA A 50 -5.15 4.30 27.22
CA ALA A 50 -6.53 4.37 27.69
C ALA A 50 -6.73 5.55 28.66
N GLU A 51 -5.83 5.72 29.62
CA GLU A 51 -5.84 6.87 30.54
C GLU A 51 -5.72 8.19 29.78
N TRP A 52 -4.75 8.29 28.86
CA TRP A 52 -4.57 9.50 28.05
C TRP A 52 -5.77 9.82 27.14
N LEU A 53 -6.46 8.80 26.61
CA LEU A 53 -7.68 9.00 25.82
C LEU A 53 -8.86 9.39 26.70
N SER A 54 -8.95 8.85 27.92
CA SER A 54 -9.98 9.20 28.89
C SER A 54 -9.92 10.68 29.27
N ASP A 55 -8.71 11.24 29.41
CA ASP A 55 -8.51 12.68 29.62
C ASP A 55 -9.10 13.54 28.49
N MET A 56 -9.23 12.97 27.29
CA MET A 56 -9.82 13.61 26.11
C MET A 56 -11.30 13.23 25.87
N GLY A 57 -11.92 12.47 26.77
CA GLY A 57 -13.29 11.97 26.61
C GLY A 57 -13.44 10.89 25.53
N LEU A 58 -12.36 10.18 25.19
CA LEU A 58 -12.35 9.08 24.22
C LEU A 58 -12.09 7.75 24.93
N GLU A 59 -12.69 6.67 24.42
CA GLU A 59 -12.50 5.32 24.97
C GLU A 59 -12.03 4.33 23.91
N LEU A 60 -11.15 3.41 24.32
CA LEU A 60 -10.75 2.29 23.49
C LEU A 60 -11.87 1.26 23.42
N LYS A 61 -12.40 1.03 22.23
CA LYS A 61 -13.44 0.02 22.02
C LYS A 61 -12.85 -1.40 22.17
N PRO A 62 -13.21 -2.20 23.19
CA PRO A 62 -12.59 -3.51 23.44
C PRO A 62 -12.75 -4.48 22.25
N SER A 63 -13.88 -4.39 21.53
CA SER A 63 -14.13 -5.19 20.32
C SER A 63 -13.18 -4.91 19.14
N LYS A 64 -12.52 -3.74 19.12
CA LYS A 64 -11.57 -3.36 18.06
C LYS A 64 -10.12 -3.62 18.50
N THR A 65 -9.83 -3.53 19.79
CA THR A 65 -8.50 -3.75 20.33
C THR A 65 -8.19 -5.24 20.34
N LYS A 66 -7.19 -5.66 19.56
CA LYS A 66 -6.76 -7.05 19.49
C LYS A 66 -5.29 -7.14 19.86
N LEU A 67 -4.97 -8.07 20.73
CA LEU A 67 -3.61 -8.44 21.03
C LEU A 67 -3.26 -9.67 20.20
N THR A 68 -2.23 -9.56 19.38
CA THR A 68 -1.81 -10.62 18.46
C THR A 68 -0.30 -10.67 18.37
N HIS A 69 0.24 -11.83 18.04
CA HIS A 69 1.66 -11.96 17.73
C HIS A 69 1.87 -12.15 16.23
N THR A 70 2.98 -11.63 15.72
CA THR A 70 3.26 -11.63 14.28
C THR A 70 3.68 -13.00 13.75
N LEU A 71 4.28 -13.85 14.59
CA LEU A 71 4.84 -15.16 14.21
C LEU A 71 4.05 -16.33 14.83
N ASP A 72 3.98 -16.34 16.16
CA ASP A 72 3.23 -17.32 16.94
C ASP A 72 1.72 -17.09 16.94
N LYS A 73 0.96 -18.18 17.11
CA LYS A 73 -0.49 -18.15 17.27
C LYS A 73 -0.84 -17.67 18.67
N ILE A 74 -1.59 -16.58 18.75
CA ILE A 74 -2.30 -16.16 19.96
C ILE A 74 -3.79 -16.24 19.63
N ASP A 75 -4.54 -17.02 20.42
CA ASP A 75 -5.99 -17.22 20.25
C ASP A 75 -6.40 -17.63 18.82
N GLY A 76 -5.62 -18.53 18.22
CA GLY A 76 -5.84 -19.06 16.87
C GLY A 76 -5.48 -18.11 15.73
N ASN A 77 -5.09 -16.86 16.02
CA ASN A 77 -4.74 -15.85 15.05
C ASN A 77 -3.22 -15.63 14.98
N VAL A 78 -2.70 -15.47 13.77
CA VAL A 78 -1.30 -15.08 13.53
C VAL A 78 -1.31 -13.82 12.69
N GLY A 79 -0.46 -12.87 13.05
CA GLY A 79 -0.42 -11.57 12.40
C GLY A 79 -1.61 -10.70 12.78
N PHE A 80 -1.65 -9.51 12.21
CA PHE A 80 -2.69 -8.52 12.45
C PHE A 80 -3.14 -7.85 11.17
N GLU A 81 -4.32 -7.23 11.21
CA GLU A 81 -4.81 -6.40 10.12
C GLU A 81 -4.63 -4.91 10.48
N PHE A 82 -4.09 -4.12 9.56
CA PHE A 82 -3.96 -2.66 9.72
C PHE A 82 -4.17 -1.99 8.37
N LEU A 83 -5.06 -0.98 8.32
CA LEU A 83 -5.43 -0.24 7.10
C LEU A 83 -5.82 -1.15 5.91
N GLY A 84 -6.40 -2.32 6.18
CA GLY A 84 -6.77 -3.27 5.13
C GLY A 84 -5.61 -4.10 4.56
N PHE A 85 -4.45 -4.08 5.21
CA PHE A 85 -3.35 -5.00 5.00
C PHE A 85 -3.31 -6.04 6.10
N HIS A 86 -2.94 -7.26 5.77
CA HIS A 86 -2.64 -8.32 6.71
C HIS A 86 -1.12 -8.50 6.80
N ILE A 87 -0.57 -8.32 8.00
CA ILE A 87 0.86 -8.38 8.29
C ILE A 87 1.13 -9.64 9.10
N GLN A 88 1.94 -10.54 8.54
CA GLN A 88 2.31 -11.81 9.17
C GLN A 88 3.80 -12.11 8.98
N GLN A 89 4.45 -12.65 10.01
CA GLN A 89 5.78 -13.22 9.92
C GLN A 89 5.67 -14.75 9.74
N HIS A 90 6.53 -15.28 8.88
CA HIS A 90 6.65 -16.72 8.65
C HIS A 90 8.06 -17.18 8.99
N THR A 91 8.19 -18.31 9.68
CA THR A 91 9.49 -18.96 9.90
C THR A 91 10.09 -19.38 8.56
N THR A 92 11.38 -19.11 8.37
CA THR A 92 12.09 -19.40 7.13
C THR A 92 13.50 -19.87 7.43
N GLY A 93 14.00 -20.85 6.68
CA GLY A 93 15.39 -21.27 6.78
C GLY A 93 16.38 -20.13 6.44
N ASN A 94 17.63 -20.31 6.85
CA ASN A 94 18.70 -19.29 6.79
C ASN A 94 18.87 -18.63 5.41
N TYR A 95 18.61 -19.36 4.33
CA TYR A 95 18.76 -18.87 2.95
C TYR A 95 17.62 -17.96 2.46
N ARG A 96 16.45 -17.99 3.13
CA ARG A 96 15.25 -17.22 2.74
C ARG A 96 14.83 -16.18 3.78
N SER A 97 15.53 -16.14 4.91
CA SER A 97 15.24 -15.24 6.01
C SER A 97 15.67 -13.81 5.69
N ALA A 98 14.92 -12.84 6.22
CA ALA A 98 15.36 -11.46 6.25
C ALA A 98 16.66 -11.36 7.07
N LYS A 99 17.58 -10.50 6.63
CA LYS A 99 18.83 -10.24 7.35
C LYS A 99 18.72 -8.92 8.10
N ASN A 100 19.33 -8.83 9.28
CA ASN A 100 19.52 -7.55 9.95
C ASN A 100 20.57 -6.69 9.22
N SER A 101 20.81 -5.47 9.70
CA SER A 101 21.83 -4.55 9.14
C SER A 101 23.26 -5.12 9.19
N GLN A 102 23.51 -6.13 10.02
CA GLN A 102 24.80 -6.82 10.17
C GLN A 102 24.89 -8.12 9.34
N GLY A 103 23.88 -8.42 8.51
CA GLY A 103 23.86 -9.60 7.65
C GLY A 103 23.42 -10.90 8.34
N THR A 104 23.09 -10.87 9.63
CA THR A 104 22.62 -12.04 10.39
C THR A 104 21.17 -12.39 10.01
N PRO A 105 20.85 -13.67 9.73
CA PRO A 105 19.48 -14.11 9.45
C PRO A 105 18.59 -13.92 10.68
N LEU A 106 17.39 -13.37 10.48
CA LEU A 106 16.40 -13.14 11.54
C LEU A 106 15.57 -14.39 11.87
N GLY A 107 15.67 -15.45 11.07
CA GLY A 107 14.87 -16.68 11.18
C GLY A 107 13.45 -16.58 10.61
N PHE A 108 13.00 -15.39 10.21
CA PHE A 108 11.67 -15.16 9.65
C PHE A 108 11.66 -14.24 8.43
N LYS A 109 10.52 -14.20 7.76
CA LYS A 109 10.19 -13.24 6.70
C LYS A 109 8.82 -12.62 6.96
N THR A 110 8.75 -11.29 6.93
CA THR A 110 7.48 -10.57 6.99
C THR A 110 6.83 -10.53 5.61
N ILE A 111 5.59 -10.99 5.53
CA ILE A 111 4.76 -10.93 4.34
C ILE A 111 3.57 -10.02 4.64
N ILE A 112 3.37 -9.04 3.77
CA ILE A 112 2.23 -8.12 3.83
C ILE A 112 1.37 -8.41 2.62
N THR A 113 0.09 -8.72 2.86
CA THR A 113 -0.90 -9.05 1.84
C THR A 113 -2.15 -8.21 2.03
N PRO A 114 -3.01 -8.05 1.01
CA PRO A 114 -4.34 -7.46 1.20
C PRO A 114 -5.15 -8.30 2.20
N SER A 115 -5.90 -7.65 3.08
CA SER A 115 -6.68 -8.39 4.08
C SER A 115 -7.84 -9.17 3.46
N LYS A 116 -8.18 -10.34 4.03
CA LYS A 116 -9.24 -11.21 3.49
C LYS A 116 -10.58 -10.47 3.42
N THR A 117 -10.86 -9.66 4.43
CA THR A 117 -12.06 -8.81 4.49
C THR A 117 -12.11 -7.83 3.33
N LYS A 118 -11.00 -7.14 3.04
CA LYS A 118 -10.95 -6.16 1.94
C LYS A 118 -11.01 -6.80 0.56
N ILE A 119 -10.40 -7.98 0.38
CA ILE A 119 -10.54 -8.78 -0.84
C ILE A 119 -12.02 -9.13 -1.06
N LYS A 120 -12.70 -9.62 -0.02
CA LYS A 120 -14.12 -9.97 -0.09
C LYS A 120 -15.00 -8.77 -0.42
N THR A 121 -14.81 -7.64 0.26
CA THR A 121 -15.56 -6.40 -0.02
C THR A 121 -15.37 -5.94 -1.46
N HIS A 122 -14.15 -6.04 -2.00
CA HIS A 122 -13.87 -5.69 -3.39
C HIS A 122 -14.56 -6.61 -4.40
N LEU A 123 -14.52 -7.92 -4.16
CA LEU A 123 -15.23 -8.91 -4.99
C LEU A 123 -16.75 -8.70 -4.96
N ILE A 124 -17.31 -8.38 -3.79
CA ILE A 124 -18.73 -8.04 -3.65
C ILE A 124 -19.06 -6.81 -4.50
N LYS A 125 -18.26 -5.74 -4.41
CA LYS A 125 -18.45 -4.53 -5.22
C LYS A 125 -18.39 -4.81 -6.73
N ILE A 126 -17.42 -5.62 -7.18
CA ILE A 126 -17.34 -6.06 -8.58
C ILE A 126 -18.60 -6.84 -8.98
N ALA A 127 -19.04 -7.78 -8.13
CA ALA A 127 -20.23 -8.58 -8.38
C ALA A 127 -21.49 -7.71 -8.47
N GLU A 128 -21.67 -6.74 -7.56
CA GLU A 128 -22.78 -5.77 -7.58
C GLU A 128 -22.79 -4.95 -8.86
N VAL A 129 -21.63 -4.46 -9.32
CA VAL A 129 -21.55 -3.71 -10.59
C VAL A 129 -21.95 -4.60 -11.76
N ILE A 130 -21.47 -5.84 -11.82
CA ILE A 130 -21.85 -6.78 -12.88
C ILE A 130 -23.35 -7.11 -12.82
N ASP A 131 -23.90 -7.31 -11.62
CA ASP A 131 -25.31 -7.65 -11.42
C ASP A 131 -26.25 -6.50 -11.76
N ASN A 132 -25.85 -5.25 -11.53
CA ASN A 132 -26.60 -4.05 -11.91
C ASN A 132 -26.54 -3.77 -13.43
N HIS A 133 -25.56 -4.35 -14.13
CA HIS A 133 -25.34 -4.13 -15.57
C HIS A 133 -25.68 -5.39 -16.40
N LYS A 134 -26.58 -6.24 -15.92
CA LYS A 134 -27.01 -7.49 -16.59
C LYS A 134 -27.48 -7.30 -18.03
N THR A 135 -28.21 -6.21 -18.31
CA THR A 135 -28.75 -5.88 -19.63
C THR A 135 -27.90 -4.85 -20.39
N ALA A 136 -26.92 -4.24 -19.72
CA ALA A 136 -26.15 -3.13 -20.28
C ALA A 136 -25.22 -3.58 -21.42
N PRO A 137 -24.83 -2.67 -22.32
CA PRO A 137 -23.76 -2.93 -23.28
C PRO A 137 -22.45 -3.30 -22.58
N GLN A 138 -21.63 -4.12 -23.24
CA GLN A 138 -20.31 -4.53 -22.72
C GLN A 138 -19.43 -3.31 -22.39
N ALA A 139 -19.44 -2.29 -23.26
CA ALA A 139 -18.67 -1.07 -23.07
C ALA A 139 -19.03 -0.34 -21.77
N ALA A 140 -20.33 -0.27 -21.43
CA ALA A 140 -20.79 0.36 -20.20
C ALA A 140 -20.30 -0.39 -18.96
N LEU A 141 -20.36 -1.73 -18.98
CA LEU A 141 -19.84 -2.57 -17.90
C LEU A 141 -18.33 -2.37 -17.69
N ILE A 142 -17.55 -2.36 -18.79
CA ILE A 142 -16.09 -2.14 -18.72
C ILE A 142 -15.78 -0.75 -18.14
N SER A 143 -16.50 0.27 -18.59
CA SER A 143 -16.32 1.66 -18.14
C SER A 143 -16.57 1.82 -16.64
N GLN A 144 -17.49 1.05 -16.06
CA GLN A 144 -17.77 1.06 -14.62
C GLN A 144 -16.77 0.24 -13.80
N LEU A 145 -16.32 -0.90 -14.32
CA LEU A 145 -15.37 -1.78 -13.61
C LEU A 145 -13.94 -1.23 -13.60
N ASN A 146 -13.49 -0.61 -14.70
CA ASN A 146 -12.10 -0.18 -14.85
C ASN A 146 -11.62 0.78 -13.74
N PRO A 147 -12.35 1.84 -13.36
CA PRO A 147 -11.94 2.70 -12.25
C PRO A 147 -11.83 1.96 -10.90
N ILE A 148 -12.73 1.01 -10.64
CA ILE A 148 -12.76 0.21 -9.41
C ILE A 148 -11.55 -0.70 -9.34
N ILE A 149 -11.27 -1.44 -10.42
CA ILE A 149 -10.12 -2.35 -10.54
C ILE A 149 -8.81 -1.58 -10.42
N ARG A 150 -8.69 -0.45 -11.15
CA ARG A 150 -7.49 0.39 -11.15
C ARG A 150 -7.21 0.95 -9.75
N GLY A 151 -8.21 1.54 -9.10
CA GLY A 151 -8.05 2.11 -7.76
C GLY A 151 -7.59 1.08 -6.74
N TRP A 152 -8.23 -0.09 -6.73
CA TRP A 152 -7.88 -1.16 -5.80
C TRP A 152 -6.50 -1.76 -6.08
N SER A 153 -6.17 -2.00 -7.35
CA SER A 153 -4.86 -2.55 -7.73
C SER A 153 -3.72 -1.58 -7.40
N ASN A 154 -3.92 -0.28 -7.62
CA ASN A 154 -2.94 0.75 -7.26
C ASN A 154 -2.69 0.80 -5.75
N TYR A 155 -3.76 0.73 -4.94
CA TYR A 155 -3.64 0.75 -3.47
C TYR A 155 -2.81 -0.43 -2.94
N TYR A 156 -3.02 -1.62 -3.50
CA TYR A 156 -2.33 -2.84 -3.09
C TYR A 156 -1.07 -3.16 -3.90
N SER A 157 -0.65 -2.28 -4.82
CA SER A 157 0.54 -2.46 -5.66
C SER A 157 1.86 -2.43 -4.87
N THR A 158 1.83 -1.95 -3.63
CA THR A 158 3.02 -1.78 -2.80
C THR A 158 3.44 -3.03 -2.01
N VAL A 159 2.56 -4.03 -1.96
CA VAL A 159 2.71 -5.22 -1.10
C VAL A 159 2.71 -6.51 -1.93
N VAL A 160 2.80 -7.67 -1.26
CA VAL A 160 2.85 -8.98 -1.93
C VAL A 160 1.44 -9.37 -2.40
N SER A 161 1.01 -8.77 -3.51
CA SER A 161 -0.38 -8.88 -3.98
C SER A 161 -0.57 -9.71 -5.24
N LYS A 162 0.49 -10.21 -5.90
CA LYS A 162 0.36 -10.90 -7.21
C LYS A 162 -0.55 -12.12 -7.16
N GLU A 163 -0.39 -12.99 -6.16
CA GLU A 163 -1.26 -14.16 -6.00
C GLU A 163 -2.72 -13.75 -5.75
N THR A 164 -2.92 -12.75 -4.90
CA THR A 164 -4.24 -12.17 -4.64
C THR A 164 -4.86 -11.58 -5.91
N PHE A 165 -4.09 -10.86 -6.71
CA PHE A 165 -4.54 -10.25 -7.96
C PHE A 165 -4.99 -11.33 -8.95
N SER A 166 -4.20 -12.39 -9.14
CA SER A 166 -4.59 -13.51 -9.99
C SER A 166 -5.87 -14.19 -9.52
N LYS A 167 -6.04 -14.37 -8.20
CA LYS A 167 -7.28 -14.93 -7.62
C LYS A 167 -8.49 -14.04 -7.86
N VAL A 168 -8.35 -12.73 -7.65
CA VAL A 168 -9.43 -11.76 -7.89
C VAL A 168 -9.80 -11.69 -9.37
N ASP A 169 -8.80 -11.73 -10.26
CA ASP A 169 -9.01 -11.78 -11.72
C ASP A 169 -9.80 -13.04 -12.12
N HIS A 170 -9.43 -14.22 -11.60
CA HIS A 170 -10.16 -15.46 -11.86
C HIS A 170 -11.63 -15.38 -11.43
N LEU A 171 -11.89 -14.91 -10.21
CA LEU A 171 -13.26 -14.78 -9.69
C LEU A 171 -14.08 -13.74 -10.46
N THR A 172 -13.42 -12.66 -10.90
CA THR A 172 -14.03 -11.64 -11.76
C THR A 172 -14.39 -12.23 -13.12
N TYR A 173 -13.49 -13.02 -13.71
CA TYR A 173 -13.74 -13.75 -14.95
C TYR A 173 -14.93 -14.71 -14.83
N ASP A 174 -15.02 -15.49 -13.76
CA ASP A 174 -16.14 -16.41 -13.53
C ASP A 174 -17.49 -15.67 -13.49
N LYS A 175 -17.52 -14.50 -12.82
CA LYS A 175 -18.73 -13.67 -12.75
C LYS A 175 -19.08 -13.06 -14.12
N LEU A 176 -18.10 -12.59 -14.88
CA LEU A 176 -18.29 -12.09 -16.25
C LEU A 176 -18.74 -13.20 -17.21
N ARG A 177 -18.23 -14.42 -17.02
CA ARG A 177 -18.65 -15.61 -17.77
C ARG A 177 -20.12 -15.93 -17.51
N ALA A 178 -20.58 -15.84 -16.26
CA ALA A 178 -21.99 -16.00 -15.92
C ALA A 178 -22.87 -14.91 -16.56
N TRP A 179 -22.42 -13.66 -16.52
CA TRP A 179 -23.09 -12.53 -17.18
C TRP A 179 -23.24 -12.76 -18.70
N ALA A 180 -22.19 -13.20 -19.38
CA ALA A 180 -22.25 -13.48 -20.82
C ALA A 180 -23.16 -14.66 -21.15
N ARG A 181 -23.14 -15.72 -20.32
CA ARG A 181 -23.99 -16.91 -20.47
C ARG A 181 -25.48 -16.57 -20.38
N MET A 182 -25.84 -15.69 -19.43
CA MET A 182 -27.20 -15.21 -19.28
C MET A 182 -27.68 -14.48 -20.54
N ARG A 183 -26.83 -13.63 -21.14
CA ARG A 183 -27.16 -12.91 -22.38
C ARG A 183 -27.24 -13.81 -23.61
N GLY A 184 -26.48 -14.90 -23.64
CA GLY A 184 -26.52 -15.89 -24.71
C GLY A 184 -27.51 -17.03 -24.48
N LYS A 185 -28.53 -16.83 -23.62
CA LYS A 185 -29.60 -17.81 -23.33
C LYS A 185 -29.05 -19.22 -22.98
N GLY A 186 -27.97 -19.27 -22.21
CA GLY A 186 -27.36 -20.53 -21.77
C GLY A 186 -26.07 -20.92 -22.52
N ASN A 187 -25.83 -20.36 -23.70
CA ASN A 187 -24.59 -20.52 -24.46
C ASN A 187 -23.72 -19.26 -24.40
N ILE A 188 -22.41 -19.42 -24.32
CA ILE A 188 -21.49 -18.28 -24.31
C ILE A 188 -20.95 -18.10 -25.73
N ASN A 189 -21.34 -17.02 -26.41
CA ASN A 189 -20.63 -16.58 -27.61
C ASN A 189 -19.31 -15.93 -27.18
N LYS A 190 -18.27 -16.75 -27.01
CA LYS A 190 -16.98 -16.33 -26.46
C LYS A 190 -16.34 -15.23 -27.32
N ASN A 191 -16.32 -15.43 -28.63
CA ASN A 191 -15.70 -14.51 -29.59
C ASN A 191 -16.35 -13.13 -29.61
N LYS A 192 -17.61 -13.02 -29.16
CA LYS A 192 -18.32 -11.75 -29.05
C LYS A 192 -17.75 -10.87 -27.92
N TYR A 193 -17.45 -11.46 -26.77
CA TYR A 193 -17.13 -10.73 -25.53
C TYR A 193 -15.65 -10.84 -25.13
N TRP A 194 -14.98 -11.91 -25.53
CA TRP A 194 -13.56 -12.16 -25.28
C TRP A 194 -12.80 -12.19 -26.60
N ARG A 195 -11.71 -11.44 -26.64
CA ARG A 195 -10.85 -11.30 -27.81
C ARG A 195 -9.40 -11.53 -27.41
N THR A 196 -8.55 -11.69 -28.40
CA THR A 196 -7.11 -11.67 -28.23
C THR A 196 -6.64 -10.23 -28.46
N VAL A 197 -5.98 -9.65 -27.46
CA VAL A 197 -5.40 -8.31 -27.52
C VAL A 197 -3.90 -8.48 -27.36
N GLU A 198 -3.15 -8.17 -28.43
CA GLU A 198 -1.71 -8.47 -28.51
C GLU A 198 -1.48 -9.98 -28.25
N ASP A 199 -0.64 -10.34 -27.28
CA ASP A 199 -0.36 -11.73 -26.90
C ASP A 199 -1.33 -12.28 -25.84
N ARG A 200 -2.29 -11.47 -25.39
CA ARG A 200 -3.20 -11.81 -24.28
C ARG A 200 -4.50 -12.38 -24.83
N ASN A 201 -4.71 -13.66 -24.57
CA ASN A 201 -5.97 -14.35 -24.88
C ASN A 201 -7.00 -14.13 -23.76
N TRP A 202 -8.28 -14.26 -24.11
CA TRP A 202 -9.39 -14.13 -23.16
C TRP A 202 -9.49 -12.74 -22.51
N CYS A 203 -9.19 -11.69 -23.27
CA CYS A 203 -9.40 -10.31 -22.84
C CYS A 203 -10.86 -9.91 -23.03
N PHE A 204 -11.55 -9.58 -21.93
CA PHE A 204 -12.91 -9.06 -21.97
C PHE A 204 -12.90 -7.66 -22.59
N SER A 205 -13.26 -7.56 -23.87
CA SER A 205 -13.05 -6.35 -24.68
C SER A 205 -14.10 -6.19 -25.78
N THR A 206 -14.38 -4.94 -26.14
CA THR A 206 -15.28 -4.58 -27.25
C THR A 206 -14.54 -4.58 -28.60
N GLU A 207 -15.30 -4.51 -29.69
CA GLU A 207 -14.74 -4.37 -31.05
C GLU A 207 -13.98 -3.05 -31.22
N ASP A 208 -14.43 -2.00 -30.54
CA ASP A 208 -13.80 -0.67 -30.54
C ASP A 208 -12.51 -0.58 -29.70
N GLY A 209 -12.02 -1.72 -29.18
CA GLY A 209 -10.76 -1.78 -28.43
C GLY A 209 -10.84 -1.43 -26.95
N LEU A 210 -12.05 -1.22 -26.40
CA LEU A 210 -12.20 -0.98 -24.96
C LEU A 210 -12.03 -2.29 -24.19
N GLU A 211 -10.97 -2.39 -23.38
CA GLU A 211 -10.60 -3.58 -22.62
C GLU A 211 -10.84 -3.40 -21.11
N LEU A 212 -11.27 -4.48 -20.45
CA LEU A 212 -11.28 -4.57 -19.00
C LEU A 212 -9.85 -4.70 -18.45
N LEU A 213 -9.51 -3.83 -17.50
CA LEU A 213 -8.23 -3.93 -16.78
C LEU A 213 -8.19 -5.20 -15.92
N THR A 214 -7.03 -5.84 -15.87
CA THR A 214 -6.76 -6.94 -14.94
C THR A 214 -5.95 -6.44 -13.75
N HIS A 215 -6.22 -6.98 -12.55
CA HIS A 215 -5.45 -6.66 -11.36
C HIS A 215 -3.99 -7.11 -11.54
N SER A 216 -3.79 -8.29 -12.13
CA SER A 216 -2.49 -8.91 -12.37
C SER A 216 -1.58 -8.10 -13.30
N SER A 217 -2.12 -7.27 -14.20
CA SER A 217 -1.32 -6.37 -15.04
C SER A 217 -0.67 -5.22 -14.26
N THR A 218 -1.18 -4.89 -13.08
CA THR A 218 -0.60 -3.81 -12.25
C THR A 218 0.77 -4.24 -11.72
N PRO A 219 1.85 -3.48 -12.01
CA PRO A 219 3.18 -3.79 -11.51
C PRO A 219 3.26 -3.61 -9.99
N ILE A 220 3.99 -4.49 -9.32
CA ILE A 220 4.25 -4.34 -7.88
C ILE A 220 5.42 -3.37 -7.69
N VAL A 221 5.15 -2.23 -7.07
CA VAL A 221 6.13 -1.17 -6.82
C VAL A 221 6.34 -1.05 -5.32
N ARG A 222 7.45 -1.59 -4.82
CA ARG A 222 7.75 -1.58 -3.37
C ARG A 222 7.92 -0.16 -2.87
N HIS A 223 7.20 0.19 -1.80
CA HIS A 223 7.32 1.50 -1.18
C HIS A 223 8.71 1.68 -0.53
N THR A 224 9.41 2.74 -0.93
CA THR A 224 10.64 3.19 -0.25
C THR A 224 10.25 3.97 1.00
N LYS A 225 10.73 3.64 2.20
CA LYS A 225 10.38 4.40 3.43
C LYS A 225 10.77 5.88 3.31
N VAL A 226 9.98 6.77 3.92
CA VAL A 226 10.40 8.16 4.15
C VAL A 226 11.54 8.14 5.17
N LYS A 227 12.55 9.01 5.01
CA LYS A 227 13.70 9.04 5.92
C LYS A 227 13.36 9.86 7.15
N GLY A 228 13.45 9.25 8.34
CA GLY A 228 13.28 9.94 9.62
C GLY A 228 11.93 10.63 9.76
N GLU A 229 11.95 11.87 10.24
CA GLU A 229 10.77 12.73 10.45
C GLU A 229 10.45 13.62 9.24
N ALA A 230 11.04 13.31 8.07
CA ALA A 230 10.83 14.13 6.89
C ALA A 230 9.33 14.21 6.56
N SER A 231 8.86 15.44 6.37
CA SER A 231 7.46 15.78 6.09
C SER A 231 7.39 16.57 4.79
N PRO A 232 6.39 16.41 3.92
CA PRO A 232 6.25 17.25 2.72
C PRO A 232 6.21 18.77 2.98
N PHE A 233 6.18 19.19 4.24
CA PHE A 233 6.19 20.57 4.72
C PHE A 233 7.47 20.90 5.53
N ASP A 234 8.51 20.06 5.47
CA ASP A 234 9.77 20.23 6.20
C ASP A 234 10.79 21.15 5.50
N GLY A 235 10.41 21.80 4.39
CA GLY A 235 11.31 22.64 3.60
C GLY A 235 12.32 21.84 2.75
N ASN A 236 12.36 20.51 2.83
CA ASN A 236 13.30 19.66 2.09
C ASN A 236 12.79 19.41 0.66
N TRP A 237 12.62 20.48 -0.11
CA TRP A 237 12.07 20.42 -1.45
C TRP A 237 12.91 19.55 -2.39
N THR A 238 14.21 19.36 -2.15
CA THR A 238 15.07 18.47 -2.95
C THR A 238 14.74 17.01 -2.72
N TYR A 239 14.55 16.60 -1.46
CA TYR A 239 14.09 15.26 -1.11
C TYR A 239 12.70 14.99 -1.69
N TRP A 240 11.75 15.91 -1.51
CA TRP A 240 10.37 15.75 -1.95
C TRP A 240 10.19 15.88 -3.47
N SER A 241 10.93 16.78 -4.13
CA SER A 241 10.93 16.89 -5.60
C SER A 241 11.57 15.67 -6.25
N LYS A 242 12.64 15.11 -5.68
CA LYS A 242 13.25 13.87 -6.17
C LYS A 242 12.32 12.66 -5.97
N ARG A 243 11.58 12.63 -4.87
CA ARG A 243 10.70 11.50 -4.48
C ARG A 243 9.32 11.53 -5.14
N ARG A 244 8.64 12.69 -5.10
CA ARG A 244 7.27 12.88 -5.62
C ARG A 244 7.27 13.51 -7.01
N GLY A 245 8.19 14.44 -7.29
CA GLY A 245 8.14 15.28 -8.49
C GLY A 245 7.17 16.45 -8.37
N GLU A 246 6.68 16.69 -7.15
CA GLU A 246 5.77 17.76 -6.77
C GLU A 246 6.09 18.14 -5.33
N TYR A 247 6.19 19.44 -5.06
CA TYR A 247 6.33 20.01 -3.73
C TYR A 247 5.44 21.26 -3.65
N PRO A 248 4.64 21.45 -2.59
CA PRO A 248 3.62 22.51 -2.53
C PRO A 248 4.18 23.92 -2.77
N GLU A 249 5.40 24.19 -2.31
CA GLU A 249 6.03 25.52 -2.40
C GLU A 249 7.01 25.62 -3.58
N THR A 250 7.06 24.61 -4.47
CA THR A 250 7.91 24.62 -5.67
C THR A 250 7.02 24.52 -6.91
N PRO A 251 7.21 25.36 -7.94
CA PRO A 251 6.48 25.24 -9.18
C PRO A 251 6.57 23.82 -9.76
N THR A 252 5.43 23.23 -10.16
CA THR A 252 5.35 21.83 -10.65
C THR A 252 6.35 21.52 -11.77
N ARG A 253 6.66 22.52 -12.61
CA ARG A 253 7.65 22.42 -13.69
C ARG A 253 9.06 22.14 -13.15
N VAL A 254 9.46 22.85 -12.09
CA VAL A 254 10.76 22.70 -11.41
C VAL A 254 10.85 21.31 -10.78
N SER A 255 9.83 20.90 -10.00
CA SER A 255 9.84 19.59 -9.33
C SER A 255 9.87 18.41 -10.31
N LYS A 256 9.18 18.51 -11.47
CA LYS A 256 9.25 17.52 -12.55
C LYS A 256 10.64 17.45 -13.19
N LEU A 257 11.29 18.59 -13.41
CA LEU A 257 12.65 18.66 -13.97
C LEU A 257 13.67 18.04 -13.02
N ILE A 258 13.63 18.37 -11.73
CA ILE A 258 14.50 17.77 -10.70
C ILE A 258 14.33 16.26 -10.64
N LYS A 259 13.09 15.77 -10.70
CA LYS A 259 12.81 14.32 -10.73
C LYS A 259 13.42 13.67 -11.98
N LYS A 260 13.26 14.30 -13.15
CA LYS A 260 13.87 13.83 -14.41
C LYS A 260 15.40 13.80 -14.35
N GLN A 261 15.99 14.82 -13.74
CA GLN A 261 17.43 14.97 -13.53
C GLN A 261 17.96 14.19 -12.31
N LYS A 262 17.11 13.41 -11.62
CA LYS A 262 17.45 12.65 -10.40
C LYS A 262 18.07 13.50 -9.28
N GLY A 263 17.76 14.80 -9.24
CA GLY A 263 18.30 15.77 -8.30
C GLY A 263 19.76 16.12 -8.52
N ILE A 264 20.28 15.95 -9.75
CA ILE A 264 21.64 16.30 -10.15
C ILE A 264 21.58 17.45 -11.15
N CYS A 265 22.37 18.50 -10.93
CA CYS A 265 22.49 19.58 -11.89
C CYS A 265 23.19 19.09 -13.17
N PRO A 266 22.60 19.27 -14.36
CA PRO A 266 23.20 18.81 -15.61
C PRO A 266 24.45 19.62 -16.02
N HIS A 267 24.67 20.80 -15.43
CA HIS A 267 25.81 21.65 -15.75
C HIS A 267 27.04 21.35 -14.87
N CYS A 268 26.87 21.32 -13.55
CA CYS A 268 27.98 21.12 -12.60
C CYS A 268 28.07 19.70 -12.02
N GLY A 269 27.07 18.84 -12.26
CA GLY A 269 27.07 17.45 -11.75
C GLY A 269 26.83 17.31 -10.24
N LEU A 270 26.59 18.41 -9.52
CA LEU A 270 26.34 18.41 -8.08
C LEU A 270 24.87 18.09 -7.76
N TYR A 271 24.63 17.59 -6.55
CA TYR A 271 23.28 17.38 -6.03
C TYR A 271 22.67 18.69 -5.57
N PHE A 272 21.40 18.91 -5.91
CA PHE A 272 20.65 20.01 -5.33
C PHE A 272 20.44 19.79 -3.82
N THR A 273 20.64 20.85 -3.05
CA THR A 273 20.36 20.98 -1.62
C THR A 273 19.13 21.86 -1.37
N SER A 274 18.50 21.74 -0.20
CA SER A 274 17.28 22.49 0.13
C SER A 274 17.50 24.01 0.19
N THR A 275 18.74 24.46 0.26
CA THR A 275 19.12 25.89 0.26
C THR A 275 19.42 26.44 -1.14
N ASP A 276 19.44 25.59 -2.17
CA ASP A 276 19.79 26.04 -3.52
C ASP A 276 18.63 26.80 -4.17
N ILE A 277 18.96 27.90 -4.86
CA ILE A 277 18.02 28.63 -5.70
C ILE A 277 18.00 27.95 -7.07
N VAL A 278 16.83 27.51 -7.52
CA VAL A 278 16.68 26.81 -8.81
C VAL A 278 15.95 27.67 -9.82
N GLU A 279 16.63 27.98 -10.91
CA GLU A 279 16.06 28.66 -12.06
C GLU A 279 15.86 27.70 -13.23
N VAL A 280 14.73 27.83 -13.94
CA VAL A 280 14.40 26.97 -15.08
C VAL A 280 14.79 27.67 -16.37
N GLY A 281 15.95 27.32 -16.90
CA GLY A 281 16.35 27.72 -18.25
C GLY A 281 15.59 26.92 -19.32
N THR A 282 15.07 27.61 -20.33
CA THR A 282 14.64 26.97 -21.60
C THR A 282 15.89 26.74 -22.44
N GLN A 283 16.16 25.48 -22.78
CA GLN A 283 17.29 25.12 -23.65
C GLN A 283 16.94 25.47 -25.10
N SER A 284 17.04 26.75 -25.43
CA SER A 284 17.18 27.28 -26.78
C SER A 284 18.15 28.44 -26.70
N ASN A 285 19.38 28.14 -27.15
CA ASN A 285 20.55 28.99 -27.25
C ASN A 285 21.41 29.16 -25.98
N GLN A 286 22.64 28.71 -26.19
CA GLN A 286 23.84 28.80 -25.39
C GLN A 286 24.07 30.16 -24.68
N TYR A 287 24.79 30.04 -23.55
CA TYR A 287 25.69 31.00 -22.89
C TYR A 287 25.23 31.68 -21.58
N HIS A 288 26.02 31.34 -20.56
CA HIS A 288 26.30 31.91 -19.23
C HIS A 288 25.22 31.88 -18.15
#